data_AF-A0AAN8PYL4-F1
#
_entry.id   AF-A0AAN8PYL4-F1
#
_cell.length_a   1.000
_cell.length_b   1.000
_cell.length_c   1.000
_cell.angle_alpha   90.00
_cell.angle_beta   90.00
_cell.angle_gamma   90.00
#
_symmetry.space_group_name_H-M   'P 1'
#
loop_
_entity.id
_entity.type
_entity.pdbx_description
1 polymer ?
#
loop_
_entity_poly.entity_id
_entity_poly.type
_entity_poly.pdbx_seq_one_letter_code
_entity_poly.pdbx_strand_id
1 'polypeptide(L)'
;MMKDDAMDMVMAKKIKIGDFLVVCDVDVDTDSEGTITTEPVVSIETIQGKGIYNPFTKEGTIFVNGILASCYSGVKPSLAHNALAPFRALYSVTPKVVMDAIMTPNEGGIPHVLDAAFNVLEPVVAEH
;
A
#
# COMPACT_ATOMS: atom_id res chain seq x y z
N MET A 1 -5.71 -28.54 3.00
CA MET A 1 -4.71 -28.11 4.01
C MET A 1 -3.50 -27.59 3.24
N MET A 2 -3.63 -26.39 2.69
CA MET A 2 -2.50 -25.63 2.15
C MET A 2 -1.87 -24.94 3.36
N LYS A 3 -0.60 -25.21 3.62
CA LYS A 3 0.13 -24.52 4.69
C LYS A 3 0.14 -23.03 4.34
N ASP A 4 -0.12 -22.20 5.34
CA ASP A 4 0.18 -20.78 5.34
C ASP A 4 1.69 -20.60 5.18
N ASP A 5 2.21 -20.81 3.97
CA ASP A 5 3.48 -20.21 3.55
C ASP A 5 3.19 -18.72 3.52
N ALA A 6 3.48 -18.05 4.63
CA ALA A 6 3.15 -16.65 4.83
C ALA A 6 3.69 -15.83 3.65
N MET A 7 2.78 -15.41 2.77
CA MET A 7 3.08 -14.48 1.68
C MET A 7 3.55 -13.18 2.32
N ASP A 8 4.86 -12.97 2.33
CA ASP A 8 5.46 -11.78 2.92
C ASP A 8 5.55 -10.66 1.89
N MET A 9 5.27 -9.43 2.34
CA MET A 9 5.35 -8.25 1.49
C MET A 9 6.78 -7.73 1.50
N VAL A 10 7.47 -7.91 0.39
CA VAL A 10 8.88 -7.52 0.23
C VAL A 10 9.00 -6.20 -0.52
N MET A 11 9.95 -5.36 -0.10
CA MET A 11 10.27 -4.11 -0.80
C MET A 11 10.76 -4.40 -2.22
N ALA A 12 10.26 -3.66 -3.21
CA ALA A 12 10.61 -3.86 -4.62
C ALA A 12 12.14 -3.87 -4.87
N LYS A 13 12.91 -3.04 -4.14
CA LYS A 13 14.38 -2.99 -4.23
C LYS A 13 15.09 -4.30 -3.82
N LYS A 14 14.42 -5.18 -3.05
CA LYS A 14 14.98 -6.45 -2.57
C LYS A 14 14.62 -7.65 -3.45
N ILE A 15 13.72 -7.46 -4.42
CA ILE A 15 13.29 -8.50 -5.36
C ILE A 15 14.45 -8.84 -6.31
N LYS A 16 14.58 -10.13 -6.61
CA LYS A 16 15.57 -10.69 -7.55
C LYS A 16 14.88 -11.48 -8.65
N ILE A 17 15.57 -11.63 -9.77
CA ILE A 17 15.15 -12.54 -10.84
C ILE A 17 15.05 -13.96 -10.25
N GLY A 18 13.94 -14.63 -10.54
CA GLY A 18 13.60 -15.94 -9.99
C GLY A 18 12.78 -15.92 -8.70
N ASP A 19 12.59 -14.76 -8.04
CA ASP A 19 11.59 -14.63 -6.99
C ASP A 19 10.18 -14.77 -7.57
N PHE A 20 9.21 -15.20 -6.77
CA PHE A 20 7.83 -15.38 -7.21
C PHE A 20 6.95 -14.23 -6.72
N LEU A 21 6.12 -13.71 -7.62
CA LEU A 21 5.10 -12.69 -7.34
C LEU A 21 3.72 -13.30 -7.40
N VAL A 22 2.79 -12.77 -6.60
CA VAL A 22 1.37 -13.13 -6.68
C VAL A 22 0.74 -12.36 -7.83
N VAL A 23 0.16 -13.10 -8.77
CA VAL A 23 -0.47 -12.57 -9.98
C VAL A 23 -1.95 -12.99 -9.98
N CYS A 24 -2.82 -12.08 -10.38
CA CYS A 24 -4.22 -12.34 -10.65
C CYS A 24 -4.43 -12.23 -12.16
N ASP A 25 -4.71 -13.35 -12.79
CA ASP A 25 -5.12 -13.40 -14.18
C ASP A 25 -6.63 -13.20 -14.26
N VAL A 26 -7.03 -12.20 -15.05
CA VAL A 26 -8.43 -11.83 -15.24
C VAL A 26 -8.69 -11.92 -16.72
N ASP A 27 -9.44 -12.95 -17.12
CA ASP A 27 -9.93 -13.07 -18.49
C ASP A 27 -10.93 -11.94 -18.75
N VAL A 28 -10.50 -10.89 -19.45
CA VAL A 28 -11.30 -9.69 -19.76
C VAL A 28 -12.56 -10.04 -20.58
N ASP A 29 -12.56 -11.20 -21.24
CA ASP A 29 -13.62 -11.66 -22.15
C ASP A 29 -14.68 -12.57 -21.49
N THR A 30 -14.47 -12.98 -20.23
CA THR A 30 -15.45 -13.80 -19.49
C THR A 30 -15.63 -13.27 -18.07
N ASP A 31 -16.87 -13.20 -17.58
CA ASP A 31 -17.22 -12.90 -16.17
C ASP A 31 -16.79 -14.02 -15.19
N SER A 32 -15.67 -14.69 -15.49
CA SER A 32 -15.08 -15.73 -14.67
C SER A 32 -14.39 -15.11 -13.46
N GLU A 33 -14.38 -15.83 -12.34
CA GLU A 33 -13.57 -15.45 -11.19
C GLU A 33 -12.08 -15.46 -11.58
N GLY A 34 -11.38 -14.36 -11.30
CA GLY A 34 -9.96 -14.23 -11.61
C GLY A 34 -9.13 -15.31 -10.92
N THR A 35 -8.16 -15.87 -11.63
CA THR A 35 -7.31 -16.94 -11.10
C THR A 35 -6.09 -16.33 -10.45
N ILE A 36 -5.88 -16.59 -9.16
CA ILE A 36 -4.69 -16.16 -8.43
C ILE A 36 -3.61 -17.23 -8.55
N THR A 37 -2.46 -16.88 -9.11
CA THR A 37 -1.30 -17.73 -9.31
C THR A 37 -0.03 -17.07 -8.79
N THR A 38 1.10 -17.79 -8.85
CA THR A 38 2.43 -17.21 -8.63
C THR A 38 3.28 -17.33 -9.88
N GLU A 39 3.97 -16.25 -10.23
CA GLU A 39 4.82 -16.20 -11.42
C GLU A 39 6.24 -15.72 -11.08
N PRO A 40 7.28 -16.26 -11.74
CA PRO A 40 8.65 -15.86 -11.48
C PRO A 40 8.98 -14.52 -12.11
N VAL A 41 9.79 -13.72 -11.42
CA VAL A 41 10.38 -12.49 -11.97
C VAL A 41 11.41 -12.87 -13.01
N VAL A 42 11.15 -12.51 -14.27
CA VAL A 42 12.05 -12.80 -15.40
C VAL A 42 13.01 -11.65 -15.73
N SER A 43 12.64 -10.42 -15.36
CA SER A 43 13.44 -9.21 -15.62
C SER A 43 13.14 -8.12 -14.58
N ILE A 44 14.10 -7.22 -14.37
CA ILE A 44 13.96 -6.07 -13.48
C ILE A 44 14.60 -4.86 -14.16
N GLU A 45 13.84 -3.78 -14.25
CA GLU A 45 14.28 -2.52 -14.88
C GLU A 45 13.96 -1.32 -13.99
N THR A 46 14.75 -0.26 -14.11
CA THR A 46 14.49 1.03 -13.44
C THR A 46 14.10 2.06 -14.49
N ILE A 47 12.93 2.67 -14.32
CA ILE A 47 12.36 3.62 -15.27
C ILE A 47 12.15 4.96 -14.57
N GLN A 48 12.50 6.07 -15.25
CA GLN A 48 12.17 7.41 -14.80
C GLN A 48 10.88 7.88 -15.49
N GLY A 49 9.83 8.12 -14.70
CA GLY A 49 8.52 8.59 -15.18
C GLY A 49 8.11 9.93 -14.56
N LYS A 50 6.98 10.47 -15.02
CA LYS A 50 6.40 11.70 -14.48
C LYS A 50 5.14 11.38 -13.64
N GLY A 51 5.16 11.80 -12.38
CA GLY A 51 4.04 11.63 -11.46
C GLY A 51 3.96 10.22 -10.85
N ILE A 52 3.28 10.12 -9.71
CA ILE A 52 3.03 8.87 -8.99
C ILE A 52 1.55 8.86 -8.61
N TYR A 53 0.87 7.74 -8.87
CA TYR A 53 -0.50 7.52 -8.39
C TYR A 53 -0.48 6.40 -7.36
N ASN A 54 -0.81 6.71 -6.11
CA ASN A 54 -0.85 5.74 -5.02
C ASN A 54 -2.18 5.85 -4.25
N PRO A 55 -3.23 5.12 -4.67
CA PRO A 55 -4.52 5.14 -4.01
C PRO A 55 -4.48 4.34 -2.71
N PHE A 56 -4.92 4.95 -1.61
CA PHE A 56 -4.96 4.28 -0.32
C PHE A 56 -6.24 3.47 -0.15
N THR A 57 -6.12 2.15 -0.24
CA THR A 57 -7.24 1.23 -0.02
C THR A 57 -7.41 0.92 1.46
N LYS A 58 -8.62 0.47 1.84
CA LYS A 58 -8.90 0.04 3.21
C LYS A 58 -8.01 -1.13 3.63
N GLU A 59 -7.83 -2.10 2.73
CA GLU A 59 -7.01 -3.29 2.93
C GLU A 59 -5.50 -2.97 2.94
N GLY A 60 -5.09 -1.87 2.30
CA GLY A 60 -3.68 -1.48 2.19
C GLY A 60 -2.90 -2.28 1.14
N THR A 61 -3.60 -3.08 0.33
CA THR A 61 -3.10 -3.77 -0.85
C THR A 61 -3.96 -3.44 -2.07
N ILE A 62 -3.40 -3.63 -3.26
CA ILE A 62 -4.03 -3.37 -4.54
C ILE A 62 -3.41 -4.25 -5.63
N PHE A 63 -4.21 -4.71 -6.59
CA PHE A 63 -3.69 -5.30 -7.82
C PHE A 63 -3.40 -4.20 -8.84
N VAL A 64 -2.16 -4.10 -9.30
CA VAL A 64 -1.75 -3.17 -10.36
C VAL A 64 -1.17 -4.00 -11.50
N ASN A 65 -1.78 -3.88 -12.68
CA ASN A 65 -1.42 -4.68 -13.85
C ASN A 65 -1.39 -6.20 -13.53
N GLY A 66 -2.36 -6.68 -12.76
CA GLY A 66 -2.45 -8.09 -12.36
C GLY A 66 -1.51 -8.49 -11.21
N ILE A 67 -0.61 -7.64 -10.75
CA ILE A 67 0.35 -7.98 -9.67
C ILE A 67 -0.14 -7.43 -8.32
N LEU A 68 -0.12 -8.28 -7.29
CA LEU A 68 -0.44 -7.85 -5.93
C LEU A 68 0.67 -6.94 -5.37
N ALA A 69 0.30 -5.72 -4.98
CA ALA A 69 1.20 -4.74 -4.40
C ALA A 69 0.61 -4.13 -3.12
N SER A 70 1.48 -3.61 -2.26
CA SER A 70 1.05 -2.79 -1.12
C SER A 70 0.84 -1.33 -1.53
N CYS A 71 -0.11 -0.66 -0.88
CA CYS A 71 -0.36 0.78 -1.06
C CYS A 71 0.64 1.68 -0.29
N TYR A 72 1.66 1.08 0.34
CA TYR A 72 2.72 1.79 1.06
C TYR A 72 4.02 1.68 0.27
N SER A 73 4.71 2.81 0.12
CA SER A 73 6.06 2.87 -0.47
C SER A 73 7.04 3.37 0.59
N GLY A 74 8.28 2.88 0.57
CA GLY A 74 9.33 3.31 1.48
C GLY A 74 9.40 2.59 2.83
N VAL A 75 8.32 1.97 3.29
CA VAL A 75 8.27 1.27 4.59
C VAL A 75 7.62 -0.11 4.42
N LYS A 76 8.02 -1.09 5.24
CA LYS A 76 7.35 -2.41 5.27
C LYS A 76 5.84 -2.23 5.49
N PRO A 77 4.99 -2.87 4.68
CA PRO A 77 3.53 -2.73 4.82
C PRO A 77 3.02 -3.08 6.21
N SER A 78 3.61 -4.07 6.87
CA SER A 78 3.26 -4.43 8.25
C SER A 78 3.46 -3.28 9.25
N LEU A 79 4.53 -2.50 9.10
CA LEU A 79 4.82 -1.36 9.98
C LEU A 79 3.89 -0.19 9.68
N ALA A 80 3.70 0.14 8.40
CA ALA A 80 2.81 1.21 7.98
C ALA A 80 1.34 0.91 8.34
N HIS A 81 0.91 -0.33 8.18
CA HIS A 81 -0.45 -0.75 8.51
C HIS A 81 -0.71 -0.62 10.02
N ASN A 82 0.24 -0.99 10.87
CA ASN A 82 0.14 -0.81 12.32
C ASN A 82 0.15 0.66 12.73
N ALA A 83 1.02 1.48 12.12
CA ALA A 83 1.09 2.91 12.41
C ALA A 83 -0.21 3.65 12.04
N LEU A 84 -0.90 3.19 10.99
CA LEU A 84 -2.12 3.82 10.47
C LEU A 84 -3.42 3.19 10.98
N ALA A 85 -3.35 2.08 11.71
CA ALA A 85 -4.50 1.47 12.38
C ALA A 85 -5.30 2.45 13.28
N PRO A 86 -4.67 3.26 14.16
CA PRO A 86 -5.41 4.23 14.97
C PRO A 86 -6.07 5.33 14.13
N PHE A 87 -5.44 5.76 13.03
CA PHE A 87 -6.04 6.73 12.10
C PHE A 87 -7.24 6.14 11.35
N ARG A 88 -7.18 4.86 10.93
CA ARG A 88 -8.33 4.16 10.33
C ARG A 88 -9.49 4.00 11.31
N ALA A 89 -9.18 3.63 12.55
CA ALA A 89 -10.18 3.52 13.60
C ALA A 89 -10.87 4.87 13.79
N LEU A 90 -10.09 5.94 13.95
CA LEU A 90 -10.61 7.31 14.07
C LEU A 90 -11.49 7.68 12.87
N TYR A 91 -11.02 7.45 11.63
CA TYR A 91 -11.82 7.70 10.43
C TYR A 91 -13.15 6.92 10.42
N SER A 92 -13.15 5.68 10.90
CA SER A 92 -14.34 4.82 10.91
C SER A 92 -15.39 5.21 11.96
N VAL A 93 -14.97 5.82 13.08
CA VAL A 93 -15.90 6.23 14.15
C VAL A 93 -16.24 7.72 14.13
N THR A 94 -15.46 8.53 13.42
CA THR A 94 -15.62 9.98 13.46
C THR A 94 -16.75 10.43 12.54
N PRO A 95 -17.75 11.18 13.04
CA PRO A 95 -18.79 11.77 12.20
C PRO A 95 -18.18 12.70 11.13
N LYS A 96 -18.73 12.72 9.91
CA LYS A 96 -18.22 13.55 8.80
C LYS A 96 -17.92 15.00 9.18
N VAL A 97 -18.77 15.61 10.00
CA VAL A 97 -18.61 17.01 10.46
C VAL A 97 -17.33 17.21 11.27
N VAL A 98 -16.98 16.25 12.11
CA VAL A 98 -15.72 16.30 12.86
C VAL A 98 -14.57 16.04 11.89
N MET A 99 -14.71 15.06 10.99
CA MET A 99 -13.68 14.72 10.02
C MET A 99 -13.31 15.89 9.10
N ASP A 100 -14.29 16.66 8.63
CA ASP A 100 -14.08 17.87 7.82
C ASP A 100 -13.34 18.96 8.62
N ALA A 101 -13.57 19.06 9.93
CA ALA A 101 -12.88 20.01 10.80
C ALA A 101 -11.41 19.61 11.05
N ILE A 102 -11.12 18.33 11.30
CA ILE A 102 -9.73 17.83 11.48
C ILE A 102 -8.95 17.66 10.17
N MET A 103 -9.64 17.55 9.03
CA MET A 103 -9.03 17.49 7.68
C MET A 103 -8.81 18.86 7.04
N THR A 104 -8.95 19.97 7.78
CA THR A 104 -8.70 21.31 7.23
C THR A 104 -7.24 21.43 6.76
N PRO A 105 -7.01 21.69 5.45
CA PRO A 105 -5.67 21.79 4.90
C PRO A 105 -4.94 23.02 5.42
N ASN A 106 -3.64 22.89 5.68
CA ASN A 106 -2.73 24.00 5.88
C ASN A 106 -2.44 24.71 4.54
N GLU A 107 -1.65 25.79 4.56
CA GLU A 107 -1.28 26.54 3.35
C GLU A 107 -0.57 25.69 2.28
N GLY A 108 -0.02 24.52 2.66
CA GLY A 108 0.60 23.53 1.78
C GLY A 108 -0.36 22.43 1.28
N GLY A 109 -1.65 22.50 1.61
CA GLY A 109 -2.66 21.53 1.18
C GLY A 109 -2.69 20.22 2.00
N ILE A 110 -1.95 20.16 3.12
CA ILE A 110 -1.91 18.99 4.01
C ILE A 110 -2.74 19.28 5.25
N PRO A 111 -3.67 18.40 5.68
CA PRO A 111 -4.38 18.62 6.92
C PRO A 111 -3.45 18.73 8.12
N HIS A 112 -3.67 19.73 8.99
CA HIS A 112 -2.81 20.02 10.14
C HIS A 112 -2.56 18.80 11.05
N VAL A 113 -3.57 17.94 11.20
CA VAL A 113 -3.48 16.72 12.01
C VAL A 113 -2.57 15.67 11.37
N LEU A 114 -2.61 15.55 10.04
CA LEU A 114 -1.74 14.65 9.28
C LEU A 114 -0.29 15.14 9.28
N ASP A 115 -0.08 16.45 9.13
CA ASP A 115 1.24 17.08 9.19
C ASP A 115 1.89 16.85 10.57
N ALA A 116 1.17 17.11 11.66
CA ALA A 116 1.65 16.82 13.01
C ALA A 116 1.95 15.33 13.23
N ALA A 117 1.10 14.43 12.73
CA ALA A 117 1.29 13.00 12.83
C ALA A 117 2.53 12.52 12.07
N PHE A 118 2.74 13.01 10.84
CA PHE A 118 3.91 12.66 10.04
C PHE A 118 5.20 13.15 10.69
N ASN A 119 5.24 14.39 11.20
CA ASN A 119 6.42 14.92 11.91
C ASN A 119 6.79 14.10 13.16
N VAL A 120 5.81 13.53 13.86
CA VAL A 120 6.04 12.64 15.01
C VAL A 120 6.54 11.25 14.58
N LEU A 121 6.11 10.78 13.39
CA LEU A 121 6.48 9.47 12.85
C LEU A 121 7.76 9.48 12.01
N GLU A 122 8.18 10.64 11.49
CA GLU A 122 9.43 10.83 10.74
C GLU A 122 10.67 10.18 11.41
N PRO A 123 10.94 10.38 12.71
CA PRO A 123 12.11 9.76 13.35
C PRO A 123 12.03 8.23 13.41
N VAL A 124 10.82 7.65 13.45
CA VAL A 124 10.61 6.19 13.47
C VAL A 124 10.75 5.58 12.08
N VAL A 125 10.42 6.34 11.03
CA VAL A 125 10.53 5.92 9.63
C VAL A 125 11.96 6.10 9.10
N ALA A 126 12.72 7.07 9.61
CA ALA A 126 14.10 7.33 9.19
C ALA A 126 15.13 6.29 9.69
N GLU A 127 14.76 5.45 10.66
CA GLU A 127 15.67 4.49 11.32
C GLU A 127 15.62 3.05 10.75
N HIS A 128 14.81 2.79 9.70
CA HIS A 128 14.62 1.47 9.09
C HIS A 128 14.54 1.49 7.56
#